data_AF-A0A1V4JHG8-F1
#
_entry.id   AF-A0A1V4JHG8-F1
#
_cell.length_a   1.000
_cell.length_b   1.000
_cell.length_c   1.000
_cell.angle_alpha   90.00
_cell.angle_beta   90.00
_cell.angle_gamma   90.00
#
_symmetry.space_group_name_H-M   'P 1'
#
loop_
_entity.id
_entity.type
_entity.pdbx_description
1 polymer ?
#
loop_
_entity_poly.entity_id
_entity_poly.type
_entity_poly.pdbx_seq_one_letter_code
_entity_poly.pdbx_strand_id
1 'polypeptide(L)'
;MIFRDPFQSQTYCNTVKTLWHNIAAQLESLPVEVRHVDARVPKIRATEEHLNNQQADQAAKIQVAEVDLDRKHKGELFLARQAHDASGHQGRDTTYKWAHDRGADLTMDAISQVIHECETCTVIKQAKRLKPVWYGGRWLKYKYGEAWQIDYITLS
;
A
#
# COMPACT_ATOMS: atom_id res chain seq x y z
N MET A 1 34.28 -18.89 31.36
CA MET A 1 33.06 -19.70 31.26
C MET A 1 32.60 -19.99 32.68
N ILE A 2 31.60 -19.28 33.20
CA ILE A 2 31.09 -19.48 34.57
C ILE A 2 29.90 -20.42 34.48
N PHE A 3 30.07 -21.66 34.96
CA PHE A 3 28.97 -22.60 35.14
C PHE A 3 28.09 -22.08 36.28
N ARG A 4 26.83 -21.72 35.99
CA ARG A 4 25.81 -21.49 37.01
C ARG A 4 25.08 -22.79 37.31
N ASP A 5 24.96 -23.08 38.60
CA ASP A 5 24.44 -24.30 39.20
C ASP A 5 22.94 -24.53 38.85
N PRO A 6 22.58 -25.68 38.24
CA PRO A 6 21.20 -25.97 37.82
C PRO A 6 20.24 -26.21 39.00
N PHE A 7 20.73 -26.35 40.25
CA PHE A 7 19.85 -26.52 41.40
C PHE A 7 19.20 -25.20 41.88
N GLN A 8 19.81 -24.04 41.64
CA GLN A 8 19.23 -22.75 42.05
C GLN A 8 18.08 -22.28 41.15
N SER A 9 18.04 -22.71 39.89
CA SER A 9 16.99 -22.31 38.94
C SER A 9 15.64 -22.97 39.23
N GLN A 10 15.64 -24.23 39.70
CA GLN A 10 14.41 -24.98 39.95
C GLN A 10 13.67 -24.47 41.20
N THR A 11 14.40 -24.15 42.27
CA THR A 11 13.82 -23.57 43.51
C THR A 11 13.28 -22.16 43.28
N TYR A 12 13.97 -21.35 42.47
CA TYR A 12 13.49 -20.03 42.08
C TYR A 12 12.19 -20.10 41.26
N CYS A 13 12.11 -21.00 40.28
CA CYS A 13 10.93 -21.17 39.43
C CYS A 13 9.69 -21.65 40.22
N ASN A 14 9.89 -22.56 41.19
CA ASN A 14 8.82 -23.03 42.07
C ASN A 14 8.29 -21.93 43.01
N THR A 15 9.17 -21.04 43.49
CA THR A 15 8.80 -19.93 44.40
C THR A 15 8.04 -18.82 43.67
N VAL A 16 8.42 -18.53 42.42
CA VAL A 16 7.67 -17.57 41.58
C VAL A 16 6.30 -18.13 41.24
N LYS A 17 6.18 -19.43 40.94
CA LYS A 17 4.90 -20.07 40.64
C LYS A 17 3.94 -20.04 41.82
N THR A 18 4.40 -20.31 43.04
CA THR A 18 3.56 -20.24 44.25
C THR A 18 3.19 -18.80 44.62
N LEU A 19 4.10 -17.85 44.39
CA LEU A 19 3.80 -16.42 44.56
C LEU A 19 2.66 -15.98 43.63
N TRP A 20 2.72 -16.31 42.35
CA TRP A 20 1.67 -15.97 41.39
C TRP A 20 0.33 -16.65 41.70
N HIS A 21 0.33 -17.91 42.15
CA HIS A 21 -0.90 -18.58 42.58
C HIS A 21 -1.51 -17.93 43.83
N ASN A 22 -0.68 -17.50 44.80
CA ASN A 22 -1.17 -16.77 45.98
C ASN A 22 -1.71 -15.38 45.62
N ILE A 23 -1.07 -14.67 44.69
CA ILE A 23 -1.55 -13.38 44.20
C ILE A 23 -2.90 -13.55 43.48
N ALA A 24 -3.03 -14.58 42.63
CA ALA A 24 -4.28 -14.88 41.93
C ALA A 24 -5.42 -15.21 42.91
N ALA A 25 -5.17 -16.08 43.90
CA ALA A 25 -6.15 -16.42 44.93
C ALA A 25 -6.55 -15.20 45.79
N GLN A 26 -5.61 -14.30 46.08
CA GLN A 26 -5.91 -13.06 46.78
C GLN A 26 -6.77 -12.12 45.94
N LEU A 27 -6.48 -11.98 44.64
CA LEU A 27 -7.29 -11.18 43.71
C LEU A 27 -8.71 -11.73 43.53
N GLU A 28 -8.88 -13.05 43.50
CA GLU A 28 -10.20 -13.70 43.41
C GLU A 28 -11.03 -13.53 44.69
N SER A 29 -10.38 -13.43 45.85
CA SER A 29 -11.05 -13.22 47.15
C SER A 29 -11.36 -11.76 47.47
N LEU A 30 -10.87 -10.81 46.66
CA LEU A 30 -11.13 -9.39 46.89
C LEU A 30 -12.57 -9.05 46.48
N PRO A 31 -13.40 -8.55 47.40
CA PRO A 31 -14.73 -8.07 47.05
C PRO A 31 -14.59 -6.82 46.17
N VAL A 32 -14.73 -6.99 44.86
CA VAL A 32 -14.82 -5.89 43.90
C VAL A 32 -16.25 -5.37 43.91
N GLU A 33 -16.48 -4.25 44.59
CA GLU A 33 -17.70 -3.48 44.38
C GLU A 33 -17.63 -2.78 43.01
N VAL A 34 -18.26 -3.39 42.01
CA VAL A 34 -18.53 -2.73 40.73
C VAL A 34 -19.69 -1.76 40.95
N ARG A 35 -19.39 -0.48 41.19
CA ARG A 35 -20.42 0.55 41.22
C ARG A 35 -20.86 0.86 39.80
N HIS A 36 -22.02 0.36 39.41
CA HIS A 36 -22.66 0.76 38.16
C HIS A 36 -23.21 2.18 38.33
N VAL A 37 -22.55 3.15 37.71
CA VAL A 37 -23.09 4.50 37.61
C VAL A 37 -24.05 4.50 36.42
N ASP A 38 -25.35 4.36 36.68
CA ASP A 38 -26.37 4.61 35.67
C ASP A 38 -26.37 6.10 35.33
N ALA A 39 -25.76 6.46 34.21
CA ALA A 39 -25.90 7.78 33.63
C ALA A 39 -27.36 7.93 33.13
N ARG A 40 -28.25 8.45 33.98
CA ARG A 40 -29.56 8.91 33.52
C ARG A 40 -29.40 10.23 32.79
N VAL A 41 -29.41 10.14 31.46
CA VAL A 41 -29.62 11.30 30.59
C VAL A 41 -31.03 11.84 30.87
N PRO A 42 -31.18 13.10 31.32
CA PRO A 42 -32.51 13.70 31.47
C PRO A 42 -33.25 13.62 30.13
N LYS A 43 -34.54 13.26 30.13
CA LYS A 43 -35.35 13.10 28.89
C LYS A 43 -35.22 14.27 27.90
N ILE A 44 -34.95 15.48 28.39
CA ILE A 44 -34.72 16.69 27.58
C ILE A 44 -33.40 16.62 26.80
N ARG A 45 -32.34 16.01 27.36
CA ARG A 45 -31.04 15.81 26.69
C ARG A 45 -30.95 14.51 25.89
N ALA A 46 -31.78 13.50 26.19
CA ALA A 46 -31.75 12.22 25.48
C ALA A 46 -32.06 12.38 23.99
N THR A 47 -32.95 13.31 23.64
CA THR A 47 -33.28 13.63 22.25
C THR A 47 -32.14 14.37 21.55
N GLU A 48 -31.48 15.30 22.26
CA GLU A 48 -30.36 16.08 21.75
C GLU A 48 -29.10 15.24 21.56
N GLU A 49 -28.74 14.40 22.55
CA GLU A 49 -27.64 13.45 22.45
C GLU A 49 -27.89 12.42 21.35
N HIS A 50 -29.14 11.94 21.18
CA HIS A 50 -29.48 11.05 20.08
C HIS A 50 -29.25 11.71 18.71
N LEU A 51 -29.66 12.98 18.55
CA LEU A 51 -29.40 13.75 17.33
C LEU A 51 -27.89 13.96 17.11
N ASN A 52 -27.16 14.34 18.16
CA ASN A 52 -25.72 14.57 18.08
C ASN A 52 -24.95 13.29 17.72
N ASN A 53 -25.35 12.16 18.29
CA ASN A 53 -24.78 10.85 17.97
C ASN A 53 -25.09 10.44 16.53
N GLN A 54 -26.31 10.73 16.05
CA GLN A 54 -26.68 10.47 14.67
C GLN A 54 -25.87 11.33 13.69
N GLN A 55 -25.63 12.60 14.02
CA GLN A 55 -24.80 13.49 13.21
C GLN A 55 -23.33 13.04 13.21
N ALA A 56 -22.79 12.63 14.36
CA ALA A 56 -21.44 12.09 14.47
C ALA A 56 -21.28 10.79 13.67
N ASP A 57 -22.26 9.90 13.71
CA ASP A 57 -22.28 8.65 12.93
C ASP A 57 -22.35 8.94 11.41
N GLN A 58 -23.16 9.90 10.97
CA GLN A 58 -23.20 10.34 9.58
C GLN A 58 -21.86 10.93 9.12
N ALA A 59 -21.24 11.78 9.93
CA ALA A 59 -19.94 12.38 9.63
C ALA A 59 -18.84 11.30 9.56
N ALA A 60 -18.85 10.33 10.47
CA ALA A 60 -17.93 9.20 10.45
C ALA A 60 -18.12 8.34 9.20
N LYS A 61 -19.36 8.04 8.80
CA LYS A 61 -19.65 7.29 7.57
C LYS A 61 -19.15 8.00 6.31
N ILE A 62 -19.30 9.33 6.24
CA ILE A 62 -18.77 10.12 5.11
C ILE A 62 -17.25 10.06 5.07
N GLN A 63 -16.57 10.29 6.20
CA GLN A 63 -15.11 10.23 6.27
C GLN A 63 -14.55 8.84 5.91
N VAL A 64 -15.19 7.78 6.40
CA VAL A 64 -14.81 6.40 6.06
C VAL A 64 -14.98 6.16 4.55
N ALA A 65 -16.11 6.57 3.97
CA ALA A 65 -16.32 6.45 2.53
C ALA A 65 -15.28 7.23 1.71
N GLU A 66 -14.89 8.43 2.15
CA GLU A 66 -13.86 9.25 1.51
C GLU A 66 -12.48 8.58 1.55
N VAL A 67 -12.07 8.04 2.71
CA VAL A 67 -10.80 7.32 2.86
C VAL A 67 -10.77 6.04 2.02
N ASP A 68 -11.88 5.31 1.96
CA ASP A 68 -11.99 4.10 1.14
C ASP A 68 -11.89 4.43 -0.35
N LEU A 69 -12.49 5.53 -0.81
CA LEU A 69 -12.38 6.02 -2.18
C LEU A 69 -10.95 6.47 -2.52
N ASP A 70 -10.28 7.22 -1.64
CA ASP A 70 -8.88 7.62 -1.82
C ASP A 70 -7.95 6.41 -1.91
N ARG A 71 -8.12 5.43 -1.00
CA ARG A 71 -7.35 4.18 -1.03
C ARG A 71 -7.57 3.43 -2.34
N LYS A 72 -8.81 3.35 -2.82
CA LYS A 72 -9.15 2.71 -4.09
C LYS A 72 -8.50 3.44 -5.27
N HIS A 73 -8.62 4.76 -5.34
CA HIS A 73 -8.05 5.58 -6.41
C HIS A 73 -6.52 5.47 -6.46
N LYS A 74 -5.84 5.48 -5.31
CA LYS A 74 -4.39 5.24 -5.21
C LYS A 74 -4.00 3.85 -5.70
N GLY A 75 -4.77 2.82 -5.34
CA GLY A 75 -4.56 1.46 -5.85
C GLY A 75 -4.72 1.37 -7.37
N GLU A 76 -5.70 2.08 -7.91
CA GLU A 76 -5.96 2.14 -9.35
C GLU A 76 -4.83 2.85 -10.11
N LEU A 77 -4.35 4.00 -9.63
CA LEU A 77 -3.20 4.71 -10.21
C LEU A 77 -1.94 3.85 -10.20
N PHE A 78 -1.74 3.07 -9.14
CA PHE A 78 -0.61 2.14 -9.03
C PHE A 78 -0.67 1.04 -10.11
N LEU A 79 -1.84 0.43 -10.30
CA LEU A 79 -2.04 -0.57 -11.36
C LEU A 79 -1.94 0.05 -12.75
N ALA A 80 -2.47 1.26 -12.96
CA ALA A 80 -2.36 1.98 -14.21
C ALA A 80 -0.92 2.30 -14.57
N ARG A 81 -0.08 2.67 -13.60
CA ARG A 81 1.36 2.87 -13.81
C ARG A 81 2.07 1.58 -14.23
N GLN A 82 1.81 0.48 -13.53
CA GLN A 82 2.37 -0.81 -13.91
C GLN A 82 1.95 -1.24 -15.32
N ALA A 83 0.68 -1.10 -15.66
CA ALA A 83 0.18 -1.41 -17.00
C ALA A 83 0.83 -0.53 -18.08
N HIS A 84 1.01 0.76 -17.80
CA HIS A 84 1.65 1.70 -18.71
C HIS A 84 3.11 1.32 -18.98
N ASP A 85 3.88 1.05 -17.92
CA ASP A 85 5.28 0.64 -18.02
C ASP A 85 5.42 -0.70 -18.75
N ALA A 86 4.58 -1.69 -18.41
CA ALA A 86 4.58 -3.01 -19.04
C ALA A 86 4.08 -3.00 -20.50
N SER A 87 3.27 -2.02 -20.89
CA SER A 87 2.88 -1.80 -22.28
C SER A 87 4.02 -1.19 -23.13
N GLY A 88 5.10 -0.74 -22.49
CA GLY A 88 6.24 -0.11 -23.15
C GLY A 88 6.09 1.39 -23.33
N HIS A 89 5.51 2.09 -22.34
CA HIS A 89 5.21 3.52 -22.41
C HIS A 89 4.31 3.90 -23.60
N GLN A 90 3.39 2.99 -23.89
CA GLN A 90 2.50 3.08 -25.03
C GLN A 90 1.30 3.98 -24.69
N GLY A 91 0.49 4.32 -25.69
CA GLY A 91 -0.66 5.21 -25.51
C GLY A 91 -1.75 4.65 -24.58
N ARG A 92 -2.79 5.46 -24.39
CA ARG A 92 -3.92 5.16 -23.51
C ARG A 92 -4.62 3.85 -23.88
N ASP A 93 -4.92 3.63 -25.16
CA ASP A 93 -5.68 2.45 -25.60
C ASP A 93 -4.89 1.14 -25.44
N THR A 94 -3.58 1.19 -25.69
CA THR A 94 -2.69 0.04 -25.49
C THR A 94 -2.48 -0.28 -24.01
N THR A 95 -2.42 0.75 -23.17
CA THR A 95 -2.34 0.59 -21.71
C THR A 95 -3.64 -0.02 -21.18
N TYR A 96 -4.79 0.48 -21.63
CA TYR A 96 -6.11 -0.06 -21.28
C TYR A 96 -6.24 -1.52 -21.72
N LYS A 97 -5.91 -1.82 -22.98
CA LYS A 97 -5.95 -3.18 -23.50
C LYS A 97 -5.04 -4.13 -22.71
N TRP A 98 -3.81 -3.70 -22.38
CA TRP A 98 -2.88 -4.54 -21.62
C TRP A 98 -3.43 -4.94 -20.25
N ALA A 99 -4.06 -3.98 -19.56
CA ALA A 99 -4.68 -4.19 -18.25
C ALA A 99 -5.94 -5.06 -18.36
N HIS A 100 -6.81 -4.75 -19.33
CA HIS A 100 -8.04 -5.48 -19.58
C HIS A 100 -7.77 -6.96 -19.93
N ASP A 101 -6.79 -7.23 -20.80
CA ASP A 101 -6.38 -8.60 -21.16
C ASP A 101 -5.86 -9.41 -19.95
N ARG A 102 -5.57 -8.75 -18.81
CA ARG A 102 -5.12 -9.34 -17.54
C ARG A 102 -6.15 -9.23 -16.42
N GLY A 103 -7.38 -8.83 -16.73
CA GLY A 103 -8.47 -8.73 -15.77
C GLY A 103 -8.42 -7.52 -14.83
N ALA A 104 -7.56 -6.54 -15.11
CA ALA A 104 -7.56 -5.26 -14.42
C ALA A 104 -8.40 -4.26 -15.23
N ASP A 105 -9.59 -3.93 -14.73
CA ASP A 105 -10.39 -2.85 -15.28
C ASP A 105 -9.93 -1.51 -14.67
N LEU A 106 -9.34 -0.66 -15.51
CA LEU A 106 -8.82 0.63 -15.13
C LEU A 106 -9.65 1.72 -15.78
N THR A 107 -9.98 2.75 -15.02
CA THR A 107 -10.63 3.93 -15.58
C THR A 107 -9.71 4.65 -16.55
N MET A 108 -10.34 5.22 -17.56
CA MET A 108 -9.65 6.01 -18.56
C MET A 108 -8.96 7.25 -17.98
N ASP A 109 -9.48 7.80 -16.88
CA ASP A 109 -8.90 8.96 -16.20
C ASP A 109 -7.59 8.58 -15.50
N ALA A 110 -7.57 7.46 -14.77
CA ALA A 110 -6.35 6.96 -14.13
C ALA A 110 -5.23 6.70 -15.15
N ILE A 111 -5.56 6.08 -16.28
CA ILE A 111 -4.59 5.85 -17.37
C ILE A 111 -4.11 7.18 -17.96
N SER A 112 -5.03 8.12 -18.21
CA SER A 112 -4.68 9.43 -18.79
C SER A 112 -3.76 10.22 -17.86
N GLN A 113 -4.04 10.20 -16.56
CA GLN A 113 -3.23 10.86 -15.54
C GLN A 113 -1.82 10.26 -15.49
N VAL A 114 -1.71 8.93 -15.45
CA VAL A 114 -0.42 8.25 -15.41
C VAL A 114 0.44 8.58 -16.64
N ILE A 115 -0.16 8.58 -17.83
CA ILE A 115 0.57 8.91 -19.07
C ILE A 115 1.02 10.37 -19.05
N HIS A 116 0.17 11.28 -18.59
CA HIS A 116 0.51 12.71 -18.50
C HIS A 116 1.67 12.97 -17.53
N GLU A 117 1.70 12.25 -16.40
CA GLU A 117 2.74 12.35 -15.36
C GLU A 117 3.96 11.44 -15.61
N CYS A 118 4.05 10.77 -16.76
CA CYS A 118 5.15 9.86 -17.06
C CYS A 118 6.37 10.61 -17.63
N GLU A 119 7.42 10.77 -16.81
CA GLU A 119 8.68 11.41 -17.21
C GLU A 119 9.36 10.71 -18.39
N THR A 120 9.38 9.38 -18.43
CA THR A 120 9.96 8.65 -19.59
C THR A 120 9.21 9.00 -20.88
N CYS A 121 7.88 9.12 -20.83
CA CYS A 121 7.09 9.56 -21.98
C CYS A 121 7.43 11.00 -22.40
N THR A 122 7.68 11.92 -21.46
CA THR A 122 8.07 13.29 -21.80
C THR A 122 9.43 13.32 -22.50
N VAL A 123 10.41 12.56 -22.00
CA VAL A 123 11.74 12.42 -22.62
C VAL A 123 11.64 11.80 -24.01
N ILE A 124 10.87 10.72 -24.20
CA ILE A 124 10.64 10.10 -25.51
C ILE A 124 10.00 11.08 -26.48
N LYS A 125 8.99 11.83 -26.03
CA LYS A 125 8.32 12.85 -26.85
C LYS A 125 9.26 13.98 -27.23
N GLN A 126 10.14 14.39 -26.31
CA GLN A 126 11.15 15.41 -26.57
C GLN A 126 12.22 14.90 -27.54
N ALA A 127 12.72 13.69 -27.36
CA ALA A 127 13.67 13.05 -28.28
C ALA A 127 13.08 12.88 -29.69
N LYS A 128 11.78 12.58 -29.82
CA LYS A 128 11.09 12.55 -31.13
C LYS A 128 10.91 13.94 -31.75
N ARG A 129 10.76 14.99 -30.93
CA ARG A 129 10.67 16.39 -31.39
C ARG A 129 12.02 16.95 -31.82
N LEU A 130 13.08 16.55 -31.13
CA LEU A 130 14.44 16.72 -31.59
C LEU A 130 14.62 15.80 -32.81
N LYS A 131 14.22 16.28 -34.00
CA LYS A 131 14.59 15.61 -35.25
C LYS A 131 16.07 15.22 -35.16
N PRO A 132 16.51 14.03 -35.63
CA PRO A 132 17.92 13.85 -35.89
C PRO A 132 18.36 15.05 -36.73
N VAL A 133 19.37 15.78 -36.28
CA VAL A 133 19.90 16.93 -37.03
C VAL A 133 20.33 16.37 -38.38
N TRP A 134 19.48 16.57 -39.39
CA TRP A 134 19.71 16.15 -40.76
C TRP A 134 20.80 17.05 -41.34
N TYR A 135 22.01 16.51 -41.50
CA TYR A 135 22.98 17.04 -42.43
C TYR A 135 22.92 16.22 -43.72
N GLY A 136 22.45 16.86 -44.80
CA GLY A 136 22.68 16.44 -46.19
C GLY A 136 21.95 15.18 -46.64
N GLY A 137 20.80 15.34 -47.29
CA GLY A 137 20.01 14.25 -47.87
C GLY A 137 20.77 13.39 -48.88
N ARG A 138 21.29 12.24 -48.43
CA ARG A 138 21.69 11.13 -49.32
C ARG A 138 21.52 9.79 -48.60
N TRP A 139 20.59 8.98 -49.08
CA TRP A 139 20.51 7.56 -48.75
C TRP A 139 21.75 6.84 -49.30
N LEU A 140 22.68 6.44 -48.44
CA LEU A 140 23.62 5.38 -48.77
C LEU A 140 22.84 4.06 -48.67
N LYS A 141 22.53 3.48 -49.84
CA LYS A 141 22.06 2.10 -49.97
C LYS A 141 23.08 1.17 -49.31
N TYR A 142 22.87 0.80 -48.05
CA TYR A 142 23.58 -0.33 -47.46
C TYR A 142 22.97 -1.61 -48.02
N LYS A 143 23.80 -2.35 -48.76
CA LYS A 143 23.48 -3.73 -49.14
C LYS A 143 23.56 -4.61 -47.89
N TYR A 144 22.67 -5.60 -47.87
CA TYR A 144 22.50 -6.62 -46.84
C TYR A 144 23.80 -7.19 -46.26
N GLY A 145 23.79 -7.37 -44.93
CA GLY A 145 24.43 -8.49 -44.23
C GLY A 145 25.83 -8.22 -43.67
N GLU A 146 25.91 -7.81 -42.41
CA GLU A 146 26.88 -8.32 -41.42
C GLU A 146 26.53 -7.74 -40.04
N ALA A 147 26.11 -8.61 -39.12
CA ALA A 147 25.93 -8.28 -37.71
C ALA A 147 27.09 -8.90 -36.94
N TRP A 148 27.87 -8.07 -36.23
CA TRP A 148 28.95 -8.54 -35.38
C TRP A 148 28.48 -8.53 -33.93
N GLN A 149 28.65 -9.67 -33.26
CA GLN A 149 28.43 -9.86 -31.82
C GLN A 149 29.78 -10.11 -31.15
N ILE A 150 29.99 -9.50 -29.99
CA ILE A 150 31.18 -9.71 -29.15
C ILE A 150 30.68 -10.20 -27.80
N ASP A 151 31.10 -11.40 -27.40
CA ASP A 151 30.95 -11.91 -26.04
C ASP A 151 32.32 -12.08 -25.40
N TYR A 152 32.42 -11.73 -24.12
CA TYR A 152 33.63 -11.89 -23.32
C TYR A 152 33.57 -13.22 -22.57
N ILE A 153 34.62 -14.03 -22.70
CA ILE A 153 34.80 -15.24 -21.91
C ILE A 153 35.82 -14.93 -20.82
N THR A 154 35.38 -14.97 -19.57
CA THR A 154 36.27 -14.93 -18.41
C THR A 154 36.85 -16.32 -18.21
N LEU A 155 38.16 -16.46 -18.35
CA LEU A 155 38.85 -17.73 -18.08
C LEU A 155 39.11 -17.82 -16.56
N SER A 156 38.61 -18.89 -15.94
CA SER A 156 38.92 -19.30 -14.55
C SER A 156 40.29 -19.93 -14.44
#